data_AF-A0A530BQG3-F1
#
_entry.id   AF-A0A530BQG3-F1
#
_cell.length_a   1.000
_cell.length_b   1.000
_cell.length_c   1.000
_cell.angle_alpha   90.00
_cell.angle_beta   90.00
_cell.angle_gamma   90.00
#
_symmetry.space_group_name_H-M   'P 1'
#
loop_
_entity.id
_entity.type
_entity.pdbx_description
1 polymer ?
#
loop_
_entity_poly.entity_id
_entity_poly.type
_entity_poly.pdbx_seq_one_letter_code
_entity_poly.pdbx_strand_id
1 'polypeptide(L)' 'MILSRKLMPDLVAIQAFECAARHASFTRAGRELNLSQSAVSRQVKDLEAYLGAL' A
#
# COMPACT_ATOMS: atom_id res chain seq x y z
N MET A 1 -0.75 7.15 19.46
CA MET A 1 0.31 6.20 19.07
C MET A 1 1.32 6.93 18.22
N ILE A 2 2.55 7.11 18.70
CA ILE A 2 3.63 7.65 17.86
C ILE A 2 4.28 6.44 17.18
N LEU A 3 4.12 6.34 15.86
CA LEU A 3 4.89 5.40 15.04
C LEU A 3 6.36 5.81 15.16
N SER A 4 7.18 4.99 15.81
CA SER A 4 8.64 5.18 15.84
C SER A 4 9.13 5.42 14.41
N ARG A 5 10.14 6.26 14.21
CA ARG A 5 10.71 6.52 12.86
C ARG A 5 11.17 5.23 12.14
N LYS A 6 11.45 4.18 12.91
CA LYS A 6 11.77 2.82 12.43
C LYS A 6 10.55 2.04 11.91
N LEU A 7 9.34 2.43 12.32
CA LEU A 7 8.03 1.88 11.96
C LEU A 7 7.27 2.78 10.95
N MET A 8 7.94 3.73 10.28
CA MET A 8 7.33 4.50 9.21
C MET A 8 7.47 3.75 7.88
N PRO A 9 6.37 3.22 7.32
CA PRO A 9 6.41 2.60 6.01
C PRO A 9 6.66 3.67 4.92
N ASP A 10 7.08 3.21 3.75
CA ASP A 10 7.29 4.10 2.62
C ASP A 10 5.97 4.76 2.18
N LEU A 11 6.05 6.03 1.77
CA LEU A 11 4.88 6.81 1.37
C LEU A 11 4.13 6.15 0.21
N VAL A 12 4.86 5.52 -0.72
CA VAL A 12 4.27 4.82 -1.87
C VAL A 12 3.42 3.63 -1.39
N ALA A 13 3.86 2.92 -0.36
CA ALA A 13 3.12 1.79 0.20
C ALA A 13 1.81 2.23 0.87
N ILE A 14 1.85 3.34 1.63
CA ILE A 14 0.63 3.95 2.19
C ILE A 14 -0.31 4.41 1.08
N GLN A 15 0.22 5.07 0.04
CA GLN A 15 -0.58 5.57 -1.07
C GLN A 15 -1.25 4.43 -1.86
N ALA A 16 -0.53 3.35 -2.12
CA ALA A 16 -1.07 2.16 -2.78
C ALA A 16 -2.18 1.50 -1.95
N PHE A 17 -1.99 1.42 -0.63
CA PHE A 17 -2.99 0.90 0.30
C PHE A 17 -4.25 1.76 0.36
N GLU A 18 -4.12 3.08 0.54
CA GLU A 18 -5.26 4.01 0.55
C GLU A 18 -6.04 3.93 -0.76
N CYS A 19 -5.34 3.97 -1.90
CA CYS A 19 -5.96 3.96 -3.20
C CYS A 19 -6.67 2.61 -3.47
N ALA A 20 -6.05 1.50 -3.10
CA ALA A 20 -6.66 0.17 -3.16
C ALA A 20 -7.91 0.06 -2.26
N ALA A 21 -7.86 0.60 -1.05
CA ALA A 21 -8.98 0.63 -0.11
C ALA A 21 -10.13 1.48 -0.61
N ARG A 22 -9.85 2.69 -1.14
CA ARG A 22 -10.85 3.60 -1.71
C ARG A 22 -11.56 3.01 -2.92
N HIS A 23 -10.83 2.30 -3.78
CA HIS A 23 -11.41 1.66 -4.97
C HIS A 23 -11.97 0.26 -4.73
N ALA A 24 -11.66 -0.35 -3.59
CA ALA A 24 -11.85 -1.79 -3.34
C ALA A 24 -11.32 -2.68 -4.49
N SER A 25 -10.26 -2.23 -5.20
CA SER A 25 -9.74 -2.89 -6.39
C SER A 25 -8.29 -2.48 -6.70
N PHE A 26 -7.38 -3.45 -6.69
CA PHE A 26 -5.98 -3.25 -7.07
C PHE A 26 -5.81 -2.84 -8.54
N THR A 27 -6.69 -3.27 -9.44
CA THR A 27 -6.64 -2.91 -10.86
C THR A 27 -7.00 -1.44 -11.07
N ARG A 28 -8.03 -0.93 -10.38
CA ARG A 28 -8.43 0.48 -10.47
C ARG A 28 -7.40 1.39 -9.78
N ALA A 29 -6.88 0.97 -8.62
CA ALA A 29 -5.81 1.67 -7.95
C ALA A 29 -4.53 1.77 -8.81
N GLY A 30 -4.15 0.68 -9.49
CA GLY A 30 -3.02 0.69 -10.42
C GLY A 30 -3.22 1.69 -11.56
N ARG A 31 -4.43 1.74 -12.14
CA ARG A 31 -4.74 2.74 -13.19
C ARG A 31 -4.63 4.18 -12.68
N GLU A 32 -5.08 4.47 -11.47
CA GLU A 32 -4.98 5.83 -10.92
C GLU A 32 -3.53 6.21 -10.59
N LEU A 33 -2.75 5.27 -10.05
CA LEU A 33 -1.37 5.51 -9.66
C LEU A 33 -0.37 5.35 -10.81
N ASN A 34 -0.83 5.06 -12.04
CA ASN A 34 0.01 4.70 -13.19
C ASN A 34 0.97 3.53 -12.90
N LEU A 35 0.47 2.54 -12.17
CA LEU A 35 1.17 1.31 -11.79
C LEU A 35 0.46 0.08 -12.35
N SER A 36 1.19 -1.02 -12.48
CA SER A 36 0.55 -2.31 -12.74
C SER A 36 -0.25 -2.77 -11.52
N GLN A 37 -1.30 -3.57 -11.75
CA GLN A 37 -2.07 -4.18 -10.66
C GLN A 37 -1.17 -5.01 -9.72
N SER A 38 -0.15 -5.69 -10.28
CA SER A 38 0.83 -6.46 -9.51
C SER A 38 1.74 -5.60 -8.64
N ALA A 39 2.10 -4.39 -9.09
CA ALA A 39 2.90 -3.46 -8.31
C ALA A 39 2.13 -2.94 -7.09
N VAL A 40 0.86 -2.56 -7.27
CA VAL A 40 -0.01 -2.15 -6.15
C VAL A 40 -0.21 -3.30 -5.17
N SER A 41 -0.52 -4.50 -5.67
CA SER A 41 -0.68 -5.69 -4.82
C SER A 41 0.58 -5.99 -4.01
N ARG A 42 1.77 -5.82 -4.60
CA ARG A 42 3.04 -6.05 -3.90
C ARG A 42 3.31 -4.99 -2.84
N GLN A 43 3.11 -3.72 -3.14
CA GLN A 43 3.29 -2.63 -2.18
C GLN A 43 2.38 -2.77 -0.96
N VAL A 44 1.13 -3.21 -1.17
CA VAL A 44 0.18 -3.49 -0.08
C VAL A 44 0.64 -4.69 0.75
N LYS A 45 1.05 -5.78 0.10
CA LYS A 45 1.57 -6.95 0.82
C LYS A 45 2.82 -6.63 1.65
N ASP A 46 3.73 -5.85 1.08
CA ASP A 46 4.96 -5.44 1.77
C ASP A 46 4.63 -4.52 2.97
N LEU A 47 3.60 -3.67 2.85
CA LEU A 47 3.07 -2.86 3.96
C LEU A 47 2.46 -3.72 5.06
N GLU A 48 1.63 -4.72 4.71
CA GLU A 48 1.01 -5.64 5.65
C GLU A 48 2.06 -6.43 6.45
N ALA A 49 3.08 -6.95 5.75
CA ALA A 49 4.21 -7.64 6.36
C ALA A 49 5.01 -6.72 7.28
N TYR A 50 5.22 -5.47 6.89
CA TYR A 50 5.91 -4.47 7.70
C TYR A 50 5.16 -4.14 9.00
N LEU A 51 3.82 -4.11 8.94
CA LEU A 51 2.96 -3.85 10.09
C LEU A 51 2.69 -5.11 10.94
N GLY A 52 3.08 -6.29 10.48
CA GLY A 52 2.77 -7.57 11.13
C GLY A 52 1.27 -7.90 11.09
N ALA A 53 0.55 -7.36 10.10
CA ALA A 53 -0.88 -7.57 9.94
C ALA A 53 -1.22 -8.84 9.13
N LEU A 54 -0.26 -9.35 8.34
CA LEU A 54 -0.40 -10.55 7.51
C LEU A 54 0.96 -11.21 7.20
#